data_AF-A0A9P7FFL2-F1
#
_entry.id   AF-A0A9P7FFL2-F1
#
_cell.length_a   1.000
_cell.length_b   1.000
_cell.length_c   1.000
_cell.angle_alpha   90.00
_cell.angle_beta   90.00
_cell.angle_gamma   90.00
#
_symmetry.space_group_name_H-M   'P 1'
#
loop_
_entity.id
_entity.type
_entity.pdbx_description
1 polymer ?
#
loop_
_entity_poly.entity_id
_entity_poly.type
_entity_poly.pdbx_seq_one_letter_code
_entity_poly.pdbx_strand_id
1 'polypeptide(L)'
;MGAGQSKADTEEKVFYNETPIQFSQDVVNHLSDRSMSPDTSPERQSTLDAHVRARIQAELQHLRAEEESVQREIELALERENIDREKSSAGGEVAEGDVKNSMTLMGDLEEIRTKVDRFQTRRQLSDYPAVKESGEAVVLCYRQNPTAPLDCWREVREFNASVAQAELQHLASLR
;
A
#
# COMPACT_ATOMS: atom_id res chain seq x y z
N MET A 1 -69.91 -32.55 -16.66
CA MET A 1 -68.74 -33.32 -17.14
C MET A 1 -68.31 -32.69 -18.45
N GLY A 2 -67.42 -31.70 -18.37
CA GLY A 2 -67.02 -30.87 -19.50
C GLY A 2 -65.52 -30.99 -19.79
N ALA A 3 -65.16 -30.42 -20.94
CA ALA A 3 -63.82 -30.21 -21.50
C ALA A 3 -63.19 -31.41 -22.23
N GLY A 4 -63.25 -31.31 -23.56
CA GLY A 4 -62.46 -32.10 -24.49
C GLY A 4 -60.96 -31.86 -24.29
N GLN A 5 -60.20 -32.95 -24.40
CA GLN A 5 -58.75 -32.95 -24.42
C GLN A 5 -58.28 -32.50 -25.81
N SER A 6 -57.90 -31.24 -25.94
CA SER A 6 -57.12 -30.76 -27.08
C SER A 6 -55.69 -31.27 -26.92
N LYS A 7 -55.34 -32.39 -27.56
CA LYS A 7 -53.92 -32.66 -27.83
C LYS A 7 -53.54 -31.83 -29.05
N ALA A 8 -52.65 -30.87 -28.86
CA ALA A 8 -51.95 -30.23 -29.94
C ALA A 8 -50.98 -31.26 -30.53
N ASP A 9 -51.30 -31.77 -31.72
CA ASP A 9 -50.30 -32.35 -32.61
C ASP A 9 -49.34 -31.23 -33.02
N THR A 10 -48.33 -30.99 -32.21
CA THR A 10 -47.06 -30.43 -32.70
C THR A 10 -46.31 -31.56 -33.38
N GLU A 11 -46.81 -32.00 -34.55
CA GLU A 11 -45.96 -32.70 -35.50
C GLU A 11 -44.91 -31.70 -35.97
N GLU A 12 -43.67 -31.94 -35.54
CA GLU A 12 -42.48 -31.27 -36.06
C GLU A 12 -42.44 -31.50 -37.57
N LYS A 13 -42.86 -30.49 -38.35
CA LYS A 13 -42.74 -30.51 -39.81
C LYS A 13 -41.26 -30.43 -40.17
N VAL A 14 -40.63 -31.58 -40.24
CA VAL A 14 -39.30 -31.75 -40.83
C VAL A 14 -39.44 -31.56 -42.33
N PHE A 15 -39.02 -30.40 -42.82
CA PHE A 15 -38.93 -30.14 -44.26
C PHE A 15 -37.70 -30.88 -44.80
N TYR A 16 -37.93 -32.01 -45.48
CA TYR A 16 -36.90 -32.65 -46.28
C TYR A 16 -36.76 -31.88 -47.60
N ASN A 17 -35.59 -31.32 -47.82
CA ASN A 17 -35.19 -30.68 -49.07
C ASN A 17 -35.07 -31.74 -50.17
N GLU A 18 -36.14 -31.92 -50.96
CA GLU A 18 -36.25 -32.90 -52.06
C GLU A 18 -35.46 -32.54 -53.33
N THR A 19 -34.61 -31.50 -53.30
CA THR A 19 -33.70 -31.23 -54.43
C THR A 19 -32.39 -31.98 -54.20
N PRO A 20 -31.97 -32.87 -55.12
CA PRO A 20 -30.69 -33.55 -54.99
C PRO A 20 -29.58 -32.50 -55.06
N ILE A 21 -28.95 -32.24 -53.91
CA ILE A 21 -27.78 -31.37 -53.81
C ILE A 21 -26.63 -32.12 -54.49
N GLN A 22 -26.47 -31.90 -55.80
CA GLN A 22 -25.33 -32.41 -56.54
C GLN A 22 -24.16 -31.44 -56.32
N PHE A 23 -23.18 -31.89 -55.53
CA PHE A 23 -21.92 -31.18 -55.43
C PHE A 23 -21.10 -31.43 -56.70
N SER A 24 -20.38 -30.42 -57.17
CA SER A 24 -19.42 -30.63 -58.26
C SER A 24 -18.35 -31.62 -57.81
N GLN A 25 -17.91 -32.48 -58.73
CA GLN A 25 -16.90 -33.50 -58.46
C GLN A 25 -15.60 -32.87 -57.91
N ASP A 26 -15.28 -31.65 -58.32
CA ASP A 26 -14.12 -30.89 -57.83
C ASP A 26 -14.22 -30.52 -56.34
N VAL A 27 -15.42 -30.14 -55.86
CA VAL A 27 -15.63 -29.83 -54.43
C VAL A 27 -15.57 -31.10 -53.60
N VAL A 28 -16.14 -32.20 -54.10
CA VAL A 28 -16.06 -33.51 -53.45
C VAL A 28 -14.61 -33.99 -53.37
N ASN A 29 -13.85 -33.86 -54.45
CA ASN A 29 -12.43 -34.21 -54.50
C ASN A 29 -11.60 -33.33 -53.55
N HIS A 30 -11.85 -32.02 -53.51
CA HIS A 30 -11.15 -31.12 -52.59
C HIS A 30 -11.49 -31.42 -51.10
N LEU A 31 -12.71 -31.84 -50.80
CA LEU A 31 -13.07 -32.28 -49.44
C LEU A 31 -12.49 -33.64 -49.08
N SER A 32 -12.39 -34.58 -50.04
CA SER A 32 -11.73 -35.87 -49.83
C SER A 32 -10.22 -35.73 -49.69
N ASP A 33 -9.58 -34.87 -50.47
CA ASP A 33 -8.15 -34.60 -50.36
C ASP A 33 -7.84 -33.91 -49.02
N ARG A 34 -8.71 -33.00 -48.59
CA ARG A 34 -8.59 -32.30 -47.29
C ARG A 34 -8.98 -33.17 -46.08
N SER A 35 -9.70 -34.27 -46.29
CA SER A 35 -9.98 -35.27 -45.24
C SER A 35 -8.89 -36.34 -45.16
N MET A 36 -8.17 -36.58 -46.25
CA MET A 36 -6.99 -37.45 -46.28
C MET A 36 -5.71 -36.75 -45.81
N SER A 37 -5.64 -35.42 -45.88
CA SER A 37 -4.54 -34.66 -45.29
C SER A 37 -4.66 -34.63 -43.76
N PRO A 38 -3.64 -35.07 -42.99
CA PRO A 38 -3.66 -35.05 -41.52
C PRO A 38 -3.56 -33.64 -40.93
N ASP A 39 -3.19 -32.63 -41.74
CA ASP A 39 -2.97 -31.26 -41.29
C ASP A 39 -4.25 -30.41 -41.29
N THR A 40 -4.39 -29.60 -40.24
CA THR A 40 -5.44 -28.59 -40.13
C THR A 40 -5.14 -27.44 -41.11
N SER A 41 -6.15 -27.01 -41.86
CA SER A 41 -6.01 -25.81 -42.70
C SER A 41 -5.71 -24.57 -41.85
N PRO A 42 -4.92 -23.59 -42.35
CA PRO A 42 -4.48 -22.43 -41.57
C PRO A 42 -5.63 -21.63 -40.96
N GLU A 43 -6.76 -21.49 -41.66
CA GLU A 43 -7.97 -20.83 -41.13
C GLU A 43 -8.60 -21.58 -39.95
N ARG A 44 -8.58 -22.92 -39.97
CA ARG A 44 -9.06 -23.72 -38.82
C ARG A 44 -8.08 -23.70 -37.67
N GLN A 45 -6.77 -23.65 -37.97
CA GLN A 45 -5.77 -23.54 -36.92
C GLN A 45 -5.89 -22.20 -36.17
N SER A 46 -6.14 -21.09 -36.88
CA SER A 46 -6.31 -19.79 -36.22
C SER A 46 -7.55 -19.72 -35.33
N THR A 47 -8.67 -20.33 -35.75
CA THR A 47 -9.88 -20.38 -34.91
C THR A 47 -9.69 -21.29 -33.69
N LEU A 48 -9.04 -22.44 -33.86
CA LEU A 48 -8.69 -23.32 -32.76
C LEU A 48 -7.74 -22.63 -31.76
N ASP A 49 -6.69 -21.98 -32.24
CA ASP A 49 -5.75 -21.24 -31.41
C ASP A 49 -6.44 -20.10 -30.65
N ALA A 50 -7.37 -19.38 -31.30
CA ALA A 50 -8.14 -18.32 -30.65
C ALA A 50 -9.02 -18.89 -29.51
N HIS A 51 -9.69 -20.01 -29.74
CA HIS A 51 -10.48 -20.70 -28.71
C HIS A 51 -9.62 -21.20 -27.55
N VAL A 52 -8.46 -21.79 -27.86
CA VAL A 52 -7.50 -22.25 -26.85
C VAL A 52 -6.99 -21.07 -26.02
N ARG A 53 -6.60 -19.95 -26.64
CA ARG A 53 -6.17 -18.74 -25.92
C ARG A 53 -7.28 -18.19 -25.03
N ALA A 54 -8.52 -18.14 -25.53
CA ALA A 54 -9.66 -17.68 -24.74
C ALA A 54 -9.89 -18.57 -23.51
N ARG A 55 -9.78 -19.90 -23.66
CA ARG A 55 -9.90 -20.83 -22.53
C ARG A 55 -8.77 -20.64 -21.52
N ILE A 56 -7.52 -20.55 -21.99
CA ILE A 56 -6.36 -20.31 -21.12
C ILE A 56 -6.54 -19.00 -20.33
N GLN A 57 -7.02 -17.94 -20.99
CA GLN A 57 -7.25 -16.66 -20.32
C GLN A 57 -8.34 -16.75 -19.24
N ALA A 58 -9.44 -17.45 -19.52
CA ALA A 58 -10.51 -17.68 -18.54
C ALA A 58 -10.00 -18.48 -17.33
N GLU A 59 -9.24 -19.56 -17.56
CA GLU A 59 -8.66 -20.36 -16.48
C GLU A 59 -7.60 -19.58 -15.68
N LEU A 60 -6.77 -18.75 -16.34
CA LEU A 60 -5.82 -17.88 -15.65
C LEU A 60 -6.50 -16.84 -14.76
N GLN A 61 -7.63 -16.27 -15.22
CA GLN A 61 -8.41 -15.35 -14.40
C GLN A 61 -9.03 -16.05 -13.20
N HIS A 62 -9.54 -17.26 -13.39
CA HIS A 62 -10.06 -18.09 -12.30
C HIS A 62 -8.99 -18.38 -11.24
N LEU A 63 -7.81 -18.85 -11.66
CA LEU A 63 -6.70 -19.16 -10.75
C LEU A 63 -6.25 -17.93 -9.95
N ARG A 64 -6.16 -16.75 -10.57
CA ARG A 64 -5.81 -15.51 -9.85
C ARG A 64 -6.83 -15.13 -8.78
N ALA A 65 -8.12 -15.32 -9.06
CA ALA A 65 -9.17 -15.05 -8.08
C ALA A 65 -9.11 -16.03 -6.90
N GLU A 66 -8.81 -17.31 -7.17
CA GLU A 66 -8.58 -18.31 -6.13
C GLU A 66 -7.33 -17.98 -5.31
N GLU A 67 -6.21 -17.62 -5.95
CA GLU A 67 -4.98 -17.18 -5.28
C GLU A 67 -5.24 -15.99 -4.35
N GLU A 68 -5.98 -14.97 -4.79
CA GLU A 68 -6.33 -13.82 -3.94
C GLU A 68 -7.23 -14.22 -2.76
N SER A 69 -8.13 -15.19 -2.96
CA SER A 69 -8.98 -15.70 -1.88
C SER A 69 -8.15 -16.47 -0.82
N VAL A 70 -7.21 -17.29 -1.28
CA VAL A 70 -6.31 -18.06 -0.41
C VAL A 70 -5.35 -17.13 0.32
N GLN A 71 -4.80 -16.11 -0.36
CA GLN A 71 -3.95 -15.10 0.28
C GLN A 71 -4.70 -14.39 1.41
N ARG A 72 -5.94 -13.95 1.17
CA ARG A 72 -6.76 -13.34 2.22
C ARG A 72 -7.07 -14.30 3.38
N GLU A 73 -7.33 -15.57 3.09
CA GLU A 73 -7.53 -16.57 4.14
C GLU A 73 -6.27 -16.80 4.98
N ILE A 74 -5.10 -16.86 4.34
CA ILE A 74 -3.80 -16.96 5.01
C ILE A 74 -3.55 -15.74 5.88
N GLU A 75 -3.78 -14.53 5.38
CA GLU A 75 -3.62 -13.29 6.15
C GLU A 75 -4.51 -13.30 7.39
N LEU A 76 -5.80 -13.64 7.24
CA LEU A 76 -6.73 -13.74 8.37
C LEU A 76 -6.33 -14.83 9.37
N ALA A 77 -5.82 -15.97 8.89
CA ALA A 77 -5.34 -17.05 9.74
C ALA A 77 -4.10 -16.62 10.53
N LEU A 78 -3.15 -15.93 9.89
CA LEU A 78 -1.94 -15.39 10.52
C LEU A 78 -2.28 -14.30 11.54
N GLU A 79 -3.21 -13.39 11.23
CA GLU A 79 -3.68 -12.39 12.19
C GLU A 79 -4.31 -13.04 13.42
N ARG A 80 -5.16 -14.05 13.20
CA ARG A 80 -5.77 -14.80 14.29
C ARG A 80 -4.74 -15.56 15.12
N GLU A 81 -3.80 -16.25 14.47
CA GLU A 81 -2.71 -16.96 15.16
C GLU A 81 -1.86 -15.98 15.95
N ASN A 82 -1.53 -14.82 15.39
CA ASN A 82 -0.79 -13.79 16.10
C ASN A 82 -1.54 -13.33 17.35
N ILE A 83 -2.83 -13.05 17.25
CA ILE A 83 -3.68 -12.68 18.40
C ILE A 83 -3.77 -13.82 19.44
N ASP A 84 -3.90 -15.06 19.01
CA ASP A 84 -3.99 -16.21 19.91
C ASP A 84 -2.62 -16.52 20.57
N ARG A 85 -1.52 -16.32 19.84
CA ARG A 85 -0.15 -16.33 20.36
C ARG A 85 0.08 -15.19 21.35
N GLU A 86 -0.47 -14.00 21.12
CA GLU A 86 -0.46 -12.92 22.11
C GLU A 86 -1.19 -13.27 23.38
N LYS A 87 -2.41 -13.81 23.25
CA LYS A 87 -3.24 -14.16 24.39
C LYS A 87 -2.65 -15.31 25.20
N SER A 88 -2.10 -16.32 24.53
CA SER A 88 -1.41 -17.42 25.20
C SER A 88 -0.08 -16.99 25.82
N SER A 89 0.67 -16.09 25.17
CA SER A 89 1.90 -15.49 25.73
C SER A 89 1.61 -14.52 26.88
N ALA A 90 0.41 -13.93 26.96
CA ALA A 90 -0.05 -13.14 28.11
C ALA A 90 -0.43 -14.00 29.34
N GLY A 91 -0.54 -15.32 29.18
CA GLY A 91 -0.89 -16.27 30.26
C GLY A 91 0.27 -17.15 30.74
N GLY A 92 1.48 -17.01 30.19
CA GLY A 92 2.66 -17.79 30.53
C GLY A 92 3.81 -16.91 31.00
N GLU A 93 4.39 -17.25 32.15
CA GLU A 93 5.55 -16.57 32.71
C GLU A 93 6.74 -16.56 31.71
N VAL A 94 7.19 -15.34 31.36
CA VAL A 94 8.50 -14.96 30.80
C VAL A 94 8.92 -15.63 29.48
N ALA A 95 8.61 -14.96 28.35
CA ALA A 95 9.50 -14.92 27.18
C ALA A 95 9.37 -13.56 26.47
N GLU A 96 10.51 -12.93 26.25
CA GLU A 96 10.71 -11.51 26.00
C GLU A 96 10.90 -11.25 24.50
N GLY A 97 10.13 -10.30 23.96
CA GLY A 97 10.53 -9.54 22.78
C GLY A 97 9.85 -9.93 21.46
N ASP A 98 8.59 -9.54 21.29
CA ASP A 98 8.12 -9.12 19.93
C ASP A 98 6.83 -8.28 19.96
N VAL A 99 6.06 -8.34 21.06
CA VAL A 99 4.67 -7.81 21.07
C VAL A 99 4.43 -6.79 22.17
N LYS A 100 5.41 -6.68 23.05
CA LYS A 100 5.68 -5.41 23.69
C LYS A 100 5.85 -4.34 22.61
N ASN A 101 6.37 -4.65 21.42
CA ASN A 101 6.74 -3.67 20.41
C ASN A 101 5.62 -2.65 20.12
N SER A 102 4.37 -2.98 19.83
CA SER A 102 3.40 -1.91 19.50
C SER A 102 3.03 -1.00 20.69
N MET A 103 2.79 -1.56 21.88
CA MET A 103 2.38 -0.75 23.04
C MET A 103 3.58 -0.09 23.74
N THR A 104 4.71 -0.79 23.74
CA THR A 104 5.98 -0.33 24.31
C THR A 104 6.64 0.69 23.38
N LEU A 105 6.54 0.54 22.05
CA LEU A 105 6.92 1.61 21.10
C LEU A 105 6.04 2.85 21.28
N MET A 106 4.73 2.71 21.51
CA MET A 106 3.88 3.88 21.80
C MET A 106 4.36 4.61 23.07
N GLY A 107 4.69 3.86 24.13
CA GLY A 107 5.28 4.42 25.35
C GLY A 107 6.64 5.08 25.12
N ASP A 108 7.54 4.42 24.40
CA ASP A 108 8.88 4.92 24.08
C ASP A 108 8.81 6.19 23.21
N LEU A 109 7.86 6.26 22.27
CA LEU A 109 7.66 7.40 21.40
C LEU A 109 7.12 8.61 22.19
N GLU A 110 6.25 8.38 23.17
CA GLU A 110 5.78 9.41 24.10
C GLU A 110 6.90 9.86 25.06
N GLU A 111 7.75 8.94 25.52
CA GLU A 111 8.94 9.28 26.31
C GLU A 111 9.94 10.12 25.50
N ILE A 112 10.18 9.77 24.23
CA ILE A 112 11.04 10.55 23.32
C ILE A 112 10.44 11.94 23.09
N ARG A 113 9.13 12.04 22.82
CA ARG A 113 8.46 13.34 22.65
C ARG A 113 8.63 14.22 23.89
N THR A 114 8.36 13.68 25.07
CA THR A 114 8.51 14.44 26.33
C THR A 114 9.96 14.81 26.62
N LYS A 115 10.94 13.97 26.28
CA LYS A 115 12.38 14.31 26.38
C LYS A 115 12.77 15.42 25.40
N VAL A 116 12.28 15.38 24.16
CA VAL A 116 12.51 16.42 23.15
C VAL A 116 11.89 17.74 23.58
N ASP A 117 10.64 17.73 24.06
CA ASP A 117 9.97 18.92 24.58
C ASP A 117 10.73 19.50 25.76
N ARG A 118 11.12 18.67 26.75
CA ARG A 118 11.96 19.12 27.88
C ARG A 118 13.30 19.69 27.44
N PHE A 119 13.92 19.12 26.40
CA PHE A 119 15.18 19.63 25.87
C PHE A 119 14.99 20.95 25.11
N GLN A 120 13.93 21.07 24.31
CA GLN A 120 13.60 22.29 23.60
C GLN A 120 13.21 23.41 24.56
N THR A 121 12.44 23.13 25.61
CA THR A 121 12.12 24.09 26.68
C THR A 121 13.37 24.57 27.40
N ARG A 122 14.31 23.65 27.73
CA ARG A 122 15.61 24.05 28.34
C ARG A 122 16.51 24.83 27.39
N ARG A 123 16.47 24.51 26.09
CA ARG A 123 17.31 25.16 25.07
C ARG A 123 16.74 26.50 24.64
N GLN A 124 15.43 26.67 24.68
CA GLN A 124 14.84 28.00 24.58
C GLN A 124 15.33 28.77 25.79
N LEU A 125 16.19 29.79 25.59
CA LEU A 125 16.43 30.83 26.59
C LEU A 125 15.14 31.68 26.82
N SER A 126 13.94 31.07 26.80
CA SER A 126 12.65 31.71 27.07
C SER A 126 12.63 32.31 28.47
N ASP A 127 13.40 31.72 29.38
CA ASP A 127 13.57 32.21 30.74
C ASP A 127 14.37 33.53 30.79
N TYR A 128 15.14 33.85 29.73
CA TYR A 128 16.00 35.04 29.65
C TYR A 128 15.83 35.76 28.30
N PRO A 129 14.67 36.41 28.06
CA PRO A 129 14.39 37.09 26.80
C PRO A 129 15.42 38.19 26.47
N ALA A 130 15.93 38.90 27.48
CA ALA A 130 16.94 39.94 27.30
C ALA A 130 18.27 39.43 26.69
N VAL A 131 18.65 38.19 27.01
CA VAL A 131 19.86 37.55 26.45
C VAL A 131 19.62 37.12 24.99
N LYS A 132 18.40 36.67 24.67
CA LYS A 132 18.02 36.35 23.28
C LYS A 132 18.03 37.59 22.40
N GLU A 133 17.35 38.65 22.82
CA GLU A 133 17.22 39.89 22.04
C GLU A 133 18.58 40.54 21.79
N SER A 134 19.42 40.67 22.82
CA SER A 134 20.77 41.21 22.68
C SER A 134 21.68 40.29 21.85
N GLY A 135 21.53 38.96 21.96
CA GLY A 135 22.25 38.00 21.14
C GLY A 135 21.88 38.09 19.65
N GLU A 136 20.59 38.23 19.34
CA GLU A 136 20.11 38.44 17.98
C GLU A 136 20.60 39.79 17.42
N ALA A 137 20.61 40.86 18.22
CA ALA A 137 21.15 42.15 17.83
C ALA A 137 22.65 42.08 17.46
N VAL A 138 23.45 41.34 18.22
CA VAL A 138 24.86 41.08 17.90
C VAL A 138 25.00 40.32 16.58
N VAL A 139 24.21 39.26 16.37
CA VAL A 139 24.22 38.48 15.13
C VAL A 139 23.83 39.34 13.94
N LEU A 140 22.81 40.19 14.08
CA LEU A 140 22.39 41.13 13.04
C LEU A 140 23.49 42.13 12.71
N CYS A 141 24.17 42.69 13.72
CA CYS A 141 25.26 43.64 13.49
C CYS A 141 26.43 42.99 12.72
N TYR A 142 26.84 41.78 13.09
CA TYR A 142 27.91 41.07 12.38
C TYR A 142 27.52 40.66 10.96
N ARG A 143 26.26 40.32 10.72
CA ARG A 143 25.76 40.04 9.37
C ARG A 143 25.75 41.27 8.49
N GLN A 144 25.47 42.44 9.05
CA GLN A 144 25.47 43.72 8.33
C GLN A 144 26.90 44.24 8.07
N ASN A 145 27.85 43.92 8.94
CA ASN A 145 29.24 44.40 8.86
C ASN A 145 30.25 43.23 8.75
N PRO A 146 30.30 42.50 7.61
CA PRO A 146 31.17 41.34 7.45
C PRO A 146 32.67 41.68 7.38
N THR A 147 33.02 42.90 6.96
CA THR A 147 34.41 43.36 6.82
C THR A 147 34.90 44.23 7.98
N ALA A 148 33.99 44.67 8.85
CA ALA A 148 34.28 45.55 9.99
C ALA A 148 33.59 45.04 11.27
N PRO A 149 34.01 43.87 11.80
CA PRO A 149 33.39 43.29 13.00
C PRO A 149 33.61 44.13 14.26
N LEU A 150 34.62 45.02 14.27
CA LEU A 150 34.94 45.87 15.42
C LEU A 150 33.87 46.95 15.70
N ASP A 151 33.03 47.28 14.72
CA ASP A 151 31.98 48.30 14.89
C ASP A 151 30.81 47.81 15.78
N CYS A 152 30.66 46.49 15.94
CA CYS A 152 29.60 45.84 16.72
C CYS A 152 29.91 45.73 18.23
N TRP A 153 30.87 46.50 18.74
CA TRP A 153 31.35 46.40 20.13
C TRP A 153 30.28 46.81 21.16
N ARG A 154 29.37 47.71 20.80
CA ARG A 154 28.31 48.19 21.71
C ARG A 154 27.28 47.09 21.96
N GLU A 155 26.84 46.43 20.89
CA GLU A 155 25.88 45.33 20.92
C GLU A 155 26.47 44.14 21.70
N VAL A 156 27.77 43.85 21.52
CA VAL A 156 28.48 42.83 22.29
C VAL A 156 28.57 43.18 23.78
N ARG A 157 28.79 44.46 24.11
CA ARG A 157 28.82 44.92 25.51
C ARG A 157 27.47 44.78 26.19
N GLU A 158 26.39 45.11 25.49
CA GLU A 158 25.01 44.94 25.98
C GLU A 158 24.66 43.46 26.16
N PHE A 159 25.04 42.60 25.20
CA PHE A 159 24.90 41.16 25.34
C PHE A 159 25.64 40.62 26.58
N ASN A 160 26.91 40.97 26.75
CA ASN A 160 27.70 40.55 27.92
C ASN A 160 27.09 41.03 29.24
N ALA A 161 26.51 42.24 29.28
CA ALA A 161 25.82 42.74 30.46
C ALA A 161 24.55 41.93 30.78
N SER A 162 23.76 41.57 29.74
CA SER A 162 22.55 40.75 29.91
C SER A 162 22.88 39.32 30.38
N VAL A 163 23.97 38.74 29.88
CA VAL A 163 24.46 37.41 30.29
C VAL A 163 24.91 37.44 31.75
N ALA A 164 25.68 38.46 32.16
CA ALA A 164 26.09 38.60 33.56
C ALA A 164 24.89 38.71 34.51
N GLN A 165 23.82 39.41 34.11
CA GLN A 165 22.58 39.48 34.89
C GLN A 165 21.85 38.14 34.96
N ALA A 166 21.76 37.42 33.83
CA ALA A 166 21.15 36.09 33.78
C ALA A 166 21.93 35.07 34.62
N GLU A 167 23.26 35.09 34.59
CA GLU A 167 24.12 34.26 35.42
C GLU A 167 23.90 34.53 36.91
N LEU A 168 23.80 35.79 37.32
CA LEU A 168 23.49 36.15 38.72
C LEU A 168 22.12 35.63 39.16
N GLN A 169 21.10 35.76 38.30
CA GLN A 169 19.75 35.24 38.58
C GLN A 169 19.73 33.71 38.67
N HIS A 170 20.43 33.03 37.76
CA HIS A 170 20.60 31.58 37.80
C HIS A 170 21.30 31.12 39.08
N LEU A 171 22.43 31.74 39.44
CA LEU A 171 23.14 31.41 40.67
C LEU A 171 22.28 31.68 41.92
N ALA A 172 21.46 32.72 41.91
CA ALA A 172 20.50 32.99 42.97
C ALA A 172 19.38 31.93 43.05
N SER A 173 18.93 31.38 41.92
CA SER A 173 17.91 30.31 41.88
C SER A 173 18.42 28.94 42.37
N LEU A 174 19.74 28.73 42.37
CA LEU A 174 20.38 27.47 42.80
C LEU A 174 20.73 27.44 44.29
N ARG A 175 20.60 28.57 44.99
CA ARG A 175 20.88 28.72 46.42
C ARG A 175 19.59 28.64 47.23
#